data_AF-S4NTI1-F1
#
_entry.id   AF-S4NTI1-F1
#
_cell.length_a   1.000
_cell.length_b   1.000
_cell.length_c   1.000
_cell.angle_alpha   90.00
_cell.angle_beta   90.00
_cell.angle_gamma   90.00
#
_symmetry.space_group_name_H-M   'P 1'
#
loop_
_entity.id
_entity.type
_entity.pdbx_description
1 polymer ?
#
loop_
_entity_poly.entity_id
_entity_poly.type
_entity_poly.pdbx_seq_one_letter_code
_entity_poly.pdbx_strand_id
1 'polypeptide(L)' 'VVSGFIFLRLICPALVEPRAWGLVSAAPLPHAQRSLVMVAKCLQNLANLIEFGAKEPYMEVVNPFILKNKERM' A
#
# COMPACT_ATOMS: atom_id res chain seq x y z
N VAL A 1 11.19 -12.48 1.10
CA VAL A 1 10.07 -13.34 0.60
C VAL A 1 8.86 -13.29 1.52
N VAL A 2 9.04 -13.40 2.84
CA VAL A 2 7.94 -13.32 3.83
C VAL A 2 7.22 -11.96 3.80
N SER A 3 7.96 -10.86 3.71
CA SER A 3 7.41 -9.50 3.61
C SER A 3 6.47 -9.34 2.42
N GLY A 4 6.93 -9.63 1.20
CA GLY A 4 6.10 -9.54 -0.01
C GLY A 4 4.80 -10.36 0.06
N PHE A 5 4.82 -11.54 0.70
CA PHE A 5 3.63 -12.36 0.89
C PHE A 5 2.61 -11.74 1.86
N ILE A 6 3.08 -11.26 3.02
CA ILE A 6 2.20 -10.65 4.05
C ILE A 6 1.57 -9.36 3.52
N PHE A 7 2.36 -8.51 2.85
CA PHE A 7 1.83 -7.28 2.28
C PHE A 7 0.84 -7.56 1.15
N LEU A 8 1.20 -8.44 0.20
CA LEU A 8 0.37 -8.71 -0.97
C LEU A 8 -0.91 -9.48 -0.63
N ARG A 9 -0.87 -10.41 0.34
CA ARG A 9 -2.00 -11.31 0.62
C ARG A 9 -2.75 -11.04 1.91
N LEU A 10 -2.22 -10.19 2.80
CA LEU A 10 -2.89 -9.85 4.05
C LEU A 10 -3.17 -8.34 4.12
N ILE A 11 -2.14 -7.51 4.09
CA ILE A 11 -2.27 -6.07 4.40
C ILE A 11 -2.90 -5.29 3.24
N CYS A 12 -2.39 -5.43 2.02
CA CYS A 12 -2.92 -4.70 0.86
C CYS A 12 -4.37 -5.10 0.54
N PRO A 13 -4.78 -6.38 0.54
CA PRO A 13 -6.18 -6.76 0.35
C PRO A 13 -7.10 -6.22 1.44
N ALA A 14 -6.66 -6.23 2.69
CA ALA A 14 -7.42 -5.67 3.80
C ALA A 14 -7.59 -4.14 3.72
N LEU A 15 -6.60 -3.43 3.18
CA LEU A 15 -6.69 -1.98 2.94
C LEU A 15 -7.57 -1.64 1.74
N VAL A 16 -7.51 -2.41 0.66
CA VAL A 16 -8.31 -2.17 -0.55
C VAL A 16 -9.79 -2.49 -0.29
N GLU A 17 -10.06 -3.54 0.48
CA GLU A 17 -11.42 -3.97 0.79
C GLU A 17 -11.63 -4.23 2.29
N PRO A 18 -11.62 -3.17 3.11
CA PRO A 18 -11.72 -3.29 4.56
C PRO A 18 -13.05 -3.88 5.03
N ARG A 19 -14.11 -3.75 4.22
CA ARG A 19 -15.42 -4.36 4.51
C ARG A 19 -15.37 -5.89 4.38
N ALA A 20 -14.76 -6.43 3.32
CA ALA A 20 -14.66 -7.87 3.13
C ALA A 20 -13.81 -8.55 4.21
N TRP A 21 -12.85 -7.80 4.76
CA TRP A 21 -12.01 -8.22 5.89
C TRP A 21 -12.62 -7.94 7.27
N GLY A 22 -13.83 -7.40 7.34
CA GLY A 22 -14.52 -7.10 8.60
C GLY A 22 -13.89 -5.97 9.42
N LEU A 23 -13.01 -5.14 8.84
CA LEU A 23 -12.38 -3.99 9.50
C LEU A 23 -13.34 -2.81 9.67
N VAL A 24 -14.32 -2.68 8.78
CA VAL A 24 -15.32 -1.61 8.82
C VAL A 24 -16.72 -2.16 8.59
N SER A 25 -17.70 -1.60 9.30
CA SER A 25 -19.10 -2.04 9.22
C SER A 25 -19.83 -1.56 7.95
N ALA A 26 -19.36 -0.45 7.35
CA ALA A 26 -19.90 0.12 6.12
C ALA A 26 -18.77 0.32 5.09
N ALA A 27 -19.12 0.31 3.80
CA ALA A 27 -18.15 0.57 2.74
C ALA A 27 -17.54 1.98 2.91
N PRO A 28 -16.21 2.14 2.77
CA PRO A 28 -15.59 3.46 2.81
C PRO A 28 -16.17 4.36 1.73
N LEU A 29 -16.26 5.65 2.01
CA LEU A 29 -16.59 6.64 0.99
C LEU A 29 -15.58 6.58 -0.17
N PRO A 30 -15.96 6.92 -1.42
CA PRO A 30 -15.07 6.79 -2.58
C PRO A 30 -13.71 7.49 -2.43
N HIS A 31 -13.68 8.63 -1.73
CA HIS A 31 -12.43 9.33 -1.41
C HIS A 31 -11.55 8.57 -0.42
N ALA A 32 -12.15 7.98 0.62
CA ALA A 32 -11.44 7.18 1.62
C ALA A 32 -10.89 5.89 0.99
N GLN A 33 -11.67 5.24 0.14
CA GLN A 33 -11.24 4.05 -0.59
C GLN A 33 -10.04 4.36 -1.49
N ARG A 34 -10.06 5.48 -2.21
CA ARG A 34 -8.93 5.93 -3.03
C ARG A 34 -7.67 6.17 -2.18
N SER A 35 -7.80 6.82 -1.03
CA SER A 35 -6.68 7.03 -0.11
C SER A 35 -6.10 5.71 0.40
N LEU A 36 -6.95 4.76 0.79
CA LEU A 36 -6.53 3.43 1.24
C LEU A 36 -5.79 2.65 0.14
N VAL A 37 -6.27 2.72 -1.10
CA VAL A 37 -5.60 2.10 -2.26
C VAL A 37 -4.22 2.73 -2.50
N MET A 38 -4.10 4.06 -2.38
CA MET A 38 -2.80 4.72 -2.51
C MET A 38 -1.82 4.28 -1.41
N VAL A 39 -2.29 4.18 -0.17
CA VAL A 39 -1.48 3.65 0.95
C VAL A 39 -1.07 2.20 0.70
N ALA A 40 -2.00 1.34 0.26
CA ALA A 40 -1.71 -0.05 -0.05
C ALA A 40 -0.65 -0.20 -1.15
N LYS A 41 -0.71 0.63 -2.21
CA LYS A 41 0.33 0.67 -3.25
C LYS A 41 1.70 1.08 -2.71
N CYS A 42 1.76 2.10 -1.87
CA CYS A 42 3.00 2.57 -1.26
C CYS A 42 3.64 1.47 -0.40
N LEU A 43 2.83 0.80 0.44
CA LEU A 43 3.28 -0.32 1.27
C LEU A 43 3.73 -1.51 0.42
N GLN A 44 3.04 -1.80 -0.68
CA GLN A 44 3.40 -2.89 -1.58
C GLN A 44 4.77 -2.63 -2.24
N ASN A 45 5.01 -1.41 -2.71
CA ASN A 45 6.30 -1.05 -3.30
C ASN A 45 7.43 -1.05 -2.27
N LEU A 46 7.17 -0.57 -1.05
CA LEU A 46 8.09 -0.68 0.07
C LEU A 46 8.43 -2.16 0.38
N ALA A 47 7.43 -3.04 0.48
CA ALA A 47 7.62 -4.46 0.76
C ALA A 47 8.37 -5.20 -0.36
N ASN A 48 8.20 -4.72 -1.60
CA ASN A 48 8.93 -5.22 -2.77
C ASN A 48 10.31 -4.56 -2.93
N LEU A 49 10.67 -3.58 -2.08
CA LEU A 49 11.93 -2.84 -2.10
C LEU A 49 12.18 -2.11 -3.44
N ILE A 50 11.10 -1.71 -4.13
CA ILE A 50 11.12 -0.99 -5.40
C ILE A 50 10.62 0.44 -5.23
N GLU A 51 11.19 1.35 -6.00
CA GLU A 51 10.79 2.75 -6.04
C GLU A 51 9.74 2.98 -7.14
N PHE A 52 8.95 4.04 -6.98
CA PHE A 52 8.07 4.51 -8.04
C PHE A 52 8.91 5.19 -9.12
N GLY A 53 8.76 4.75 -10.38
CA GLY A 53 9.40 5.37 -11.54
C GLY A 53 8.38 6.02 -12.48
N ALA A 54 8.79 6.24 -13.73
CA ALA A 54 8.00 6.93 -14.77
C ALA A 54 6.61 6.33 -15.07
N LYS A 55 6.30 5.12 -14.58
CA LYS A 55 4.96 4.52 -14.67
C LYS A 55 3.94 5.22 -13.76
N GLU A 56 4.37 5.77 -12.63
CA GLU A 56 3.51 6.42 -11.63
C GLU A 56 4.17 7.71 -11.10
N PRO A 57 4.30 8.76 -11.94
CA PRO A 57 5.03 9.99 -11.58
C PRO A 57 4.41 10.72 -10.38
N TYR A 58 3.10 10.57 -10.18
CA TYR A 58 2.40 11.12 -9.02
C TYR A 58 2.78 10.46 -7.68
N MET A 59 3.42 9.29 -7.70
CA MET A 59 3.89 8.58 -6.52
C MET A 59 5.39 8.74 -6.27
N GLU A 60 6.14 9.43 -7.13
CA GLU A 60 7.57 9.70 -6.90
C GLU A 60 7.81 10.47 -5.59
N VAL A 61 6.83 11.26 -5.15
CA VAL A 61 6.85 11.96 -3.84
C VAL A 61 6.97 11.01 -2.65
N VAL A 62 6.67 9.71 -2.84
CA VAL A 62 6.75 8.67 -1.81
C VAL A 62 8.11 7.94 -1.84
N ASN A 63 8.93 8.11 -2.88
CA ASN A 63 10.26 7.48 -2.97
C ASN A 63 11.18 7.78 -1.77
N PRO A 64 11.24 9.02 -1.24
CA PRO A 64 12.02 9.30 -0.03
C PRO A 64 11.54 8.51 1.20
N PHE A 65 10.23 8.26 1.32
CA PHE A 65 9.67 7.42 2.38
C PHE A 65 10.05 5.95 2.19
N ILE A 66 10.05 5.46 0.95
CA ILE A 66 10.47 4.09 0.64
C ILE A 66 11.94 3.89 0.99
N LEU A 67 12.82 4.76 0.50
CA LEU A 67 14.27 4.68 0.74
C LEU A 67 14.59 4.71 2.24
N LYS A 68 13.94 5.61 3.00
CA LYS A 68 14.14 5.71 4.45
C LYS A 68 13.70 4.47 5.23
N ASN A 69 12.64 3.78 4.79
CA ASN A 69 12.12 2.60 5.48
C ASN A 69 12.61 1.28 4.87
N LYS A 70 13.37 1.33 3.77
CA LYS A 70 13.93 0.16 3.08
C LYS A 70 14.81 -0.69 4.01
N GLU A 71 15.55 -0.05 4.90
CA GLU A 71 16.42 -0.73 5.88
C GLU A 71 15.66 -1.31 7.09
N ARG A 72 14.39 -0.90 7.28
CA ARG A 72 13.54 -1.34 8.40
C ARG A 72 12.60 -2.49 8.02
N MET A 73 12.59 -2.89 6.75
CA MET A 73 11.79 -3.98 6.17
C MET A 73 12.62 -5.23 5.95
#